data_AF-L0EL11-F1
#
_entry.id   AF-L0EL11-F1
#
_cell.length_a   1.000
_cell.length_b   1.000
_cell.length_c   1.000
_cell.angle_alpha   90.00
_cell.angle_beta   90.00
_cell.angle_gamma   90.00
#
_symmetry.space_group_name_H-M   'P 1'
#
loop_
_entity.id
_entity.type
_entity.pdbx_description
1 polymer ?
#
loop_
_entity_poly.entity_id
_entity_poly.type
_entity_poly.pdbx_seq_one_letter_code
_entity_poly.pdbx_strand_id
1 'polypeptide(L)'
;MDRYEFVENKHKVAVGDRLRNYCNLVADVWDYLERTGFRFHGVVRDWSAVFFNGLYYAVHHFIDEQPQEDCIPPDSWVAWHHIFRRDSVPGALFSFLEEIGFRLYVPVQAFVDAWLDDGRDWHYMSPKHKFQIWCFHPSCSLLVELYMQKQIPPYGAKKVPIPFPQDRFQPCLDFIVEVMESPRERGRVIEGESLDLLEKVDDELLAITRARIKKIYDEHSWIGLLNSGGVDSRLVLQLMIEHAIKNPDPSKRIMVISADTLVENPGVKKIIHELRDALCKSFPWIEYHIVEPKEDNTLLVCIIGKGYQAPSVTFKYCVRRLKIEPAREFLEAVFLAEGPEDTCLVMGTRDNESTERNRSLNKHFGEDFYGHHPVGNIRTASPIRDWTKQEVVTYLAFNRAPWKGARNTELLAFYGNAAGSECPLGAAVVNDNEAMMQCGKSARMGCYLCTISNDKSMGNLIKTFPEYEKYYRFRAILKAIGQDIRYGGMTGFQRIGKSKIGSGIGDLTIDCRTHLLQAMARLQIEWRKNEILTAYQMVLQRETLEGFPVTERFREAIYALLDFRPGFRGVLCHPIFDPFGTGVDQVTPEDAKAIQRILTQESLVG
;
A
#
# COMPACT_ATOMS: atom_id res chain seq x y z
N MET A 1 0.38 -30.98 -12.12
CA MET A 1 0.93 -30.09 -11.09
C MET A 1 1.06 -30.88 -9.81
N ASP A 2 2.20 -30.77 -9.13
CA ASP A 2 2.43 -31.43 -7.84
C ASP A 2 1.38 -30.98 -6.81
N ARG A 3 0.85 -31.92 -6.02
CA ARG A 3 -0.05 -31.62 -4.89
C ARG A 3 0.62 -30.61 -3.96
N TYR A 4 -0.10 -29.58 -3.54
CA TYR A 4 0.42 -28.60 -2.57
C TYR A 4 0.89 -29.28 -1.30
N GLU A 5 2.04 -28.88 -0.79
CA GLU A 5 2.58 -29.35 0.48
C GLU A 5 2.15 -28.38 1.59
N PHE A 6 1.41 -28.88 2.57
CA PHE A 6 1.03 -28.09 3.73
C PHE A 6 2.15 -28.12 4.76
N VAL A 7 2.65 -26.94 5.11
CA VAL A 7 3.80 -26.78 6.02
C VAL A 7 3.45 -25.95 7.24
N GLU A 8 4.13 -26.24 8.35
CA GLU A 8 4.09 -25.35 9.51
C GLU A 8 4.88 -24.09 9.24
N ASN A 9 4.25 -22.95 9.48
CA ASN A 9 4.89 -21.65 9.33
C ASN A 9 5.63 -21.27 10.61
N LYS A 10 6.81 -20.66 10.48
CA LYS A 10 7.59 -20.16 11.62
C LYS A 10 6.96 -18.92 12.25
N HIS A 11 6.21 -18.14 11.47
CA HIS A 11 5.53 -16.95 11.96
C HIS A 11 4.18 -17.34 12.58
N LYS A 12 4.06 -17.14 13.89
CA LYS A 12 2.81 -17.37 14.62
C LYS A 12 1.96 -16.11 14.60
N VAL A 13 0.69 -16.26 14.24
CA VAL A 13 -0.34 -15.22 14.44
C VAL A 13 -0.74 -15.26 15.91
N ALA A 14 -0.89 -14.10 16.55
CA ALA A 14 -1.44 -14.05 17.90
C ALA A 14 -2.91 -14.46 17.84
N VAL A 15 -3.25 -15.55 18.54
CA VAL A 15 -4.61 -16.10 18.59
C VAL A 15 -5.13 -15.96 20.01
N GLY A 16 -6.16 -15.12 20.17
CA GLY A 16 -6.89 -14.96 21.42
C GLY A 16 -7.98 -16.02 21.58
N ASP A 17 -8.65 -15.98 22.73
CA ASP A 17 -9.83 -16.77 23.04
C ASP A 17 -11.13 -15.94 23.03
N ARG A 18 -11.02 -14.60 23.14
CA ARG A 18 -12.17 -13.68 23.22
C ARG A 18 -12.25 -12.73 22.02
N LEU A 19 -13.47 -12.41 21.62
CA LEU A 19 -13.72 -11.31 20.68
C LEU A 19 -13.64 -9.96 21.41
N ARG A 20 -13.16 -8.96 20.70
CA ARG A 20 -13.24 -7.56 21.12
C ARG A 20 -14.64 -7.05 20.75
N ASN A 21 -15.33 -6.53 21.75
CA ASN A 21 -16.67 -5.94 21.65
C ASN A 21 -17.75 -6.98 21.33
N TYR A 22 -19.01 -6.63 21.61
CA TYR A 22 -20.13 -7.52 21.43
C TYR A 22 -21.44 -6.78 21.22
N CYS A 23 -22.37 -7.45 20.57
CA CYS A 23 -23.79 -7.16 20.68
C CYS A 23 -24.54 -8.47 20.90
N ASN A 24 -25.78 -8.40 21.39
CA ASN A 24 -26.57 -9.60 21.71
C ASN A 24 -26.67 -10.57 20.53
N LEU A 25 -26.80 -10.03 19.32
CA LEU A 25 -26.91 -10.82 18.10
C LEU A 25 -25.64 -11.63 17.81
N VAL A 26 -24.45 -11.09 18.10
CA VAL A 26 -23.20 -11.84 17.95
C VAL A 26 -23.07 -12.91 19.04
N ALA A 27 -23.55 -12.65 20.25
CA ALA A 27 -23.62 -13.66 21.31
C ALA A 27 -24.53 -14.84 20.91
N ASP A 28 -25.70 -14.54 20.33
CA ASP A 28 -26.63 -15.56 19.83
C ASP A 28 -26.00 -16.42 18.72
N VAL A 29 -25.22 -15.82 17.82
CA VAL A 29 -24.46 -16.55 16.79
C VAL A 29 -23.45 -17.50 17.42
N TRP A 30 -22.70 -17.05 18.42
CA TRP A 30 -21.75 -17.93 19.11
C TRP A 30 -22.44 -19.03 19.91
N ASP A 31 -23.58 -18.74 20.55
CA ASP A 31 -24.38 -19.72 21.29
C ASP A 31 -24.91 -20.81 20.37
N TYR A 32 -25.37 -20.42 19.18
CA TYR A 32 -25.75 -21.36 18.14
C TYR A 32 -24.57 -22.25 17.72
N LEU A 33 -23.41 -21.66 17.45
CA LEU A 33 -22.22 -22.41 17.03
C LEU A 33 -21.78 -23.44 18.10
N GLU A 34 -21.74 -23.05 19.38
CA GLU A 34 -21.40 -23.97 20.47
C GLU A 34 -22.44 -25.09 20.60
N ARG A 35 -23.73 -24.75 20.63
CA ARG A 35 -24.83 -25.72 20.79
C ARG A 35 -24.93 -26.71 19.63
N THR A 36 -24.55 -26.31 18.42
CA THR A 36 -24.59 -27.14 17.21
C THR A 36 -23.29 -27.90 16.94
N GLY A 37 -22.35 -27.88 17.88
CA GLY A 37 -21.15 -28.72 17.85
C GLY A 37 -20.00 -28.17 17.01
N PHE A 38 -20.00 -26.88 16.68
CA PHE A 38 -18.82 -26.26 16.08
C PHE A 38 -17.66 -26.25 17.08
N ARG A 39 -16.46 -26.61 16.63
CA ARG A 39 -15.24 -26.56 17.43
C ARG A 39 -14.56 -25.22 17.25
N PHE A 40 -14.24 -24.54 18.34
CA PHE A 40 -13.62 -23.22 18.32
C PHE A 40 -12.09 -23.33 18.17
N HIS A 41 -11.51 -22.59 17.22
CA HIS A 41 -10.06 -22.59 16.92
C HIS A 41 -9.36 -21.28 17.31
N GLY A 42 -10.09 -20.34 17.93
CA GLY A 42 -9.57 -19.09 18.46
C GLY A 42 -9.99 -17.85 17.68
N VAL A 43 -9.75 -16.69 18.29
CA VAL A 43 -9.93 -15.37 17.69
C VAL A 43 -8.63 -14.87 17.08
N VAL A 44 -8.69 -14.52 15.81
CA VAL A 44 -7.64 -13.91 15.01
C VAL A 44 -7.96 -12.42 14.83
N ARG A 45 -7.00 -11.54 15.16
CA ARG A 45 -7.13 -10.08 15.02
C ARG A 45 -8.42 -9.51 15.62
N ASP A 46 -8.64 -9.75 16.92
CA ASP A 46 -9.68 -9.18 17.79
C ASP A 46 -11.15 -9.43 17.39
N TRP A 47 -11.50 -9.54 16.11
CA TRP A 47 -12.88 -9.52 15.60
C TRP A 47 -13.23 -10.70 14.70
N SER A 48 -12.24 -11.54 14.36
CA SER A 48 -12.40 -12.66 13.43
C SER A 48 -12.21 -13.97 14.16
N ALA A 49 -13.22 -14.82 14.23
CA ALA A 49 -13.12 -16.09 14.93
C ALA A 49 -13.16 -17.27 13.95
N VAL A 50 -12.37 -18.30 14.23
CA VAL A 50 -12.30 -19.50 13.39
C VAL A 50 -12.97 -20.67 14.11
N PHE A 51 -13.84 -21.37 13.38
CA PHE A 51 -14.58 -22.52 13.85
C PHE A 51 -14.44 -23.70 12.88
N PHE A 52 -14.75 -24.90 13.34
CA PHE A 52 -14.76 -26.09 12.51
C PHE A 52 -15.98 -26.98 12.78
N ASN A 53 -16.73 -27.29 11.73
CA ASN A 53 -17.76 -28.32 11.72
C ASN A 53 -17.89 -28.90 10.32
N GLY A 54 -17.16 -29.99 10.04
CA GLY A 54 -17.03 -30.55 8.69
C GLY A 54 -16.20 -29.71 7.71
N LEU A 55 -16.26 -28.38 7.81
CA LEU A 55 -15.46 -27.37 7.11
C LEU A 55 -14.92 -26.36 8.12
N TYR A 56 -13.91 -25.56 7.71
CA TYR A 56 -13.48 -24.40 8.49
C TYR A 56 -14.34 -23.18 8.14
N TYR A 57 -14.73 -22.44 9.16
CA TYR A 57 -15.52 -21.22 9.07
C TYR A 57 -14.73 -20.08 9.71
N ALA A 58 -14.47 -19.00 8.98
CA ALA A 58 -14.00 -17.76 9.57
C ALA A 58 -15.18 -16.78 9.64
N VAL A 59 -15.54 -16.34 10.85
CA VAL A 59 -16.61 -15.37 11.07
C VAL A 59 -15.98 -14.05 11.47
N HIS A 60 -16.13 -13.07 10.59
CA HIS A 60 -15.60 -11.72 10.75
C HIS A 60 -16.71 -10.77 11.20
N HIS A 61 -16.48 -10.03 12.27
CA HIS A 61 -17.50 -9.18 12.89
C HIS A 61 -17.20 -7.68 12.66
N PHE A 62 -18.24 -6.96 12.26
CA PHE A 62 -18.32 -5.49 12.24
C PHE A 62 -19.43 -5.08 13.22
N ILE A 63 -19.04 -4.71 14.44
CA ILE A 63 -20.00 -4.46 15.55
C ILE A 63 -20.24 -2.96 15.70
N ASP A 64 -19.20 -2.20 16.04
CA ASP A 64 -19.29 -0.74 16.27
C ASP A 64 -19.05 0.09 15.01
N GLU A 65 -18.90 -0.58 13.86
CA GLU A 65 -18.68 0.06 12.58
C GLU A 65 -19.44 -0.68 11.49
N GLN A 66 -19.81 0.05 10.43
CA GLN A 66 -20.39 -0.55 9.24
C GLN A 66 -19.29 -0.80 8.22
N PRO A 67 -19.30 -1.95 7.53
CA PRO A 67 -18.36 -2.21 6.45
C PRO A 67 -18.55 -1.15 5.35
N GLN A 68 -17.44 -0.71 4.77
CA GLN A 68 -17.46 0.28 3.69
C GLN A 68 -18.12 -0.35 2.47
N GLU A 69 -19.23 0.23 2.01
CA GLU A 69 -19.98 -0.27 0.85
C GLU A 69 -19.10 -0.40 -0.40
N ASP A 70 -18.22 0.58 -0.63
CA ASP A 70 -17.23 0.58 -1.72
C ASP A 70 -16.23 -0.59 -1.65
N CYS A 71 -16.15 -1.31 -0.54
CA CYS A 71 -15.26 -2.44 -0.30
C CYS A 71 -15.99 -3.80 -0.32
N ILE A 72 -17.30 -3.80 -0.52
CA ILE A 72 -18.12 -5.02 -0.59
C ILE A 72 -18.36 -5.32 -2.07
N PRO A 73 -17.97 -6.52 -2.57
CA PRO A 73 -18.24 -6.91 -3.95
C PRO A 73 -19.75 -6.95 -4.22
N PRO A 74 -20.25 -6.66 -5.44
CA PRO A 74 -21.68 -6.68 -5.79
C PRO A 74 -22.41 -8.00 -5.51
N ASP A 75 -23.74 -7.95 -5.35
CA ASP A 75 -24.58 -9.12 -5.07
C ASP A 75 -24.68 -9.97 -6.33
N SER A 76 -24.59 -11.28 -6.16
CA SER A 76 -24.96 -12.22 -7.21
C SER A 76 -26.47 -12.32 -7.37
N TRP A 77 -27.25 -11.89 -6.38
CA TRP A 77 -28.71 -12.12 -6.27
C TRP A 77 -29.08 -13.61 -6.20
N VAL A 78 -28.10 -14.49 -6.01
CA VAL A 78 -28.30 -15.92 -5.86
C VAL A 78 -28.54 -16.21 -4.38
N ALA A 79 -29.69 -16.79 -4.07
CA ALA A 79 -29.99 -17.20 -2.72
C ALA A 79 -29.08 -18.38 -2.31
N TRP A 80 -28.55 -18.35 -1.08
CA TRP A 80 -27.62 -19.35 -0.58
C TRP A 80 -28.19 -20.79 -0.61
N HIS A 81 -29.52 -20.95 -0.54
CA HIS A 81 -30.18 -22.25 -0.54
C HIS A 81 -30.21 -22.93 -1.93
N HIS A 82 -29.82 -22.23 -3.00
CA HIS A 82 -29.51 -22.86 -4.28
C HIS A 82 -28.14 -23.55 -4.28
N ILE A 83 -27.25 -23.16 -3.35
CA ILE A 83 -25.87 -23.64 -3.26
C ILE A 83 -25.75 -24.69 -2.16
N PHE A 84 -26.34 -24.42 -0.99
CA PHE A 84 -26.30 -25.32 0.16
C PHE A 84 -27.69 -25.84 0.50
N ARG A 85 -27.80 -27.15 0.70
CA ARG A 85 -29.03 -27.74 1.23
C ARG A 85 -29.29 -27.25 2.65
N ARG A 86 -30.55 -26.99 2.99
CA ARG A 86 -30.95 -26.46 4.32
C ARG A 86 -30.60 -27.39 5.48
N ASP A 87 -30.55 -28.70 5.23
CA ASP A 87 -30.16 -29.74 6.19
C ASP A 87 -28.64 -29.88 6.38
N SER A 88 -27.84 -29.26 5.52
CA SER A 88 -26.38 -29.25 5.64
C SER A 88 -25.91 -28.32 6.76
N VAL A 89 -24.71 -28.57 7.31
CA VAL A 89 -24.12 -27.70 8.35
C VAL A 89 -24.04 -26.22 7.91
N PRO A 90 -23.53 -25.86 6.71
CA PRO A 90 -23.64 -24.49 6.20
C PRO A 90 -25.09 -23.98 6.11
N GLY A 91 -26.01 -24.77 5.55
CA GLY A 91 -27.39 -24.34 5.31
C GLY A 91 -28.18 -24.12 6.60
N ALA A 92 -27.92 -24.91 7.64
CA ALA A 92 -28.50 -24.73 8.96
C ALA A 92 -28.01 -23.44 9.63
N LEU A 93 -26.72 -23.12 9.51
CA LEU A 93 -26.16 -21.85 10.01
C LEU A 93 -26.78 -20.66 9.28
N PHE A 94 -26.87 -20.71 7.94
CA PHE A 94 -27.47 -19.63 7.17
C PHE A 94 -28.96 -19.43 7.43
N SER A 95 -29.71 -20.54 7.61
CA SER A 95 -31.11 -20.47 8.02
C SER A 95 -31.26 -19.80 9.39
N PHE A 96 -30.41 -20.16 10.35
CA PHE A 96 -30.41 -19.53 11.67
C PHE A 96 -30.09 -18.02 11.60
N LEU A 97 -29.11 -17.62 10.78
CA LEU A 97 -28.78 -16.20 10.59
C LEU A 97 -29.96 -15.41 10.02
N GLU A 98 -30.71 -15.97 9.07
CA GLU A 98 -31.96 -15.36 8.57
C GLU A 98 -33.04 -15.29 9.66
N GLU A 99 -33.20 -16.34 10.46
CA GLU A 99 -34.19 -16.41 11.55
C GLU A 99 -33.98 -15.33 12.62
N ILE A 100 -32.72 -15.03 12.96
CA ILE A 100 -32.38 -13.94 13.91
C ILE A 100 -32.33 -12.55 13.25
N GLY A 101 -32.71 -12.45 11.97
CA GLY A 101 -32.96 -11.17 11.28
C GLY A 101 -31.85 -10.67 10.37
N PHE A 102 -30.78 -11.43 10.11
CA PHE A 102 -29.77 -11.02 9.13
C PHE A 102 -30.30 -11.12 7.70
N ARG A 103 -30.01 -10.12 6.88
CA ARG A 103 -30.12 -10.21 5.43
C ARG A 103 -28.82 -10.80 4.87
N LEU A 104 -28.92 -11.97 4.24
CA LEU A 104 -27.79 -12.66 3.64
C LEU A 104 -27.58 -12.21 2.19
N TYR A 105 -26.31 -12.10 1.83
CA TYR A 105 -25.85 -11.55 0.56
C TYR A 105 -24.68 -12.40 0.05
N VAL A 106 -24.82 -12.96 -1.15
CA VAL A 106 -23.78 -13.80 -1.75
C VAL A 106 -23.04 -12.95 -2.78
N PRO A 107 -21.78 -12.54 -2.51
CA PRO A 107 -21.02 -11.75 -3.46
C PRO A 107 -20.81 -12.54 -4.76
N VAL A 108 -20.78 -11.85 -5.91
CA VAL A 108 -20.55 -12.46 -7.24
C VAL A 108 -19.33 -13.41 -7.24
N GLN A 109 -18.27 -13.09 -6.50
CA GLN A 109 -17.11 -13.96 -6.30
C GLN A 109 -17.47 -15.37 -5.81
N ALA A 110 -18.27 -15.46 -4.74
CA ALA A 110 -18.59 -16.72 -4.09
C ALA A 110 -19.48 -17.63 -4.97
N PHE A 111 -20.26 -17.02 -5.88
CA PHE A 111 -21.03 -17.74 -6.88
C PHE A 111 -20.16 -18.26 -8.03
N VAL A 112 -19.26 -17.42 -8.56
CA VAL A 112 -18.41 -17.74 -9.72
C VAL A 112 -17.36 -18.80 -9.37
N ASP A 113 -16.71 -18.70 -8.21
CA ASP A 113 -15.69 -19.68 -7.77
C ASP A 113 -16.29 -21.02 -7.33
N ALA A 114 -17.58 -21.04 -6.95
CA ALA A 114 -18.25 -22.25 -6.52
C ALA A 114 -18.77 -23.10 -7.70
N TRP A 115 -18.91 -22.53 -8.91
CA TRP A 115 -19.70 -23.18 -9.97
C TRP A 115 -19.23 -22.98 -11.42
N LEU A 116 -18.05 -22.38 -11.66
CA LEU A 116 -17.37 -22.52 -12.96
C LEU A 116 -16.84 -23.95 -13.09
N ASP A 117 -17.73 -24.89 -13.38
CA ASP A 117 -17.39 -26.21 -13.91
C ASP A 117 -17.17 -26.08 -15.42
N ASP A 118 -15.91 -25.88 -15.83
CA ASP A 118 -15.49 -25.94 -17.23
C ASP A 118 -15.24 -27.38 -17.71
N GLY A 119 -15.70 -28.38 -16.94
CA GLY A 119 -15.44 -29.80 -17.18
C GLY A 119 -14.00 -30.21 -16.88
N ARG A 120 -13.19 -29.33 -16.27
CA ARG A 120 -11.83 -29.66 -15.81
C ARG A 120 -11.75 -29.48 -14.29
N ASP A 121 -11.96 -30.59 -13.60
CA ASP A 121 -12.01 -30.84 -12.14
C ASP A 121 -10.88 -30.27 -11.23
N TRP A 122 -9.93 -29.46 -11.73
CA TRP A 122 -8.74 -29.05 -10.98
C TRP A 122 -8.88 -27.71 -10.23
N HIS A 123 -9.77 -26.81 -10.66
CA HIS A 123 -9.93 -25.48 -10.05
C HIS A 123 -10.41 -25.54 -8.58
N TYR A 124 -11.25 -26.52 -8.25
CA TYR A 124 -11.78 -26.73 -6.89
C TYR A 124 -10.77 -27.28 -5.88
N MET A 125 -9.58 -27.71 -6.33
CA MET A 125 -8.58 -28.33 -5.47
C MET A 125 -7.56 -27.34 -4.88
N SER A 126 -7.64 -26.07 -5.24
CA SER A 126 -6.72 -25.10 -4.66
C SER A 126 -7.07 -24.79 -3.20
N PRO A 127 -6.08 -24.84 -2.29
CA PRO A 127 -6.29 -24.59 -0.88
C PRO A 127 -6.66 -23.14 -0.55
N LYS A 128 -6.50 -22.20 -1.48
CA LYS A 128 -6.84 -20.78 -1.24
C LYS A 128 -8.31 -20.45 -1.54
N HIS A 129 -9.07 -21.34 -2.21
CA HIS A 129 -10.49 -21.11 -2.47
C HIS A 129 -11.32 -21.12 -1.19
N LYS A 130 -12.25 -20.17 -1.11
CA LYS A 130 -13.19 -20.01 -0.01
C LYS A 130 -14.50 -19.45 -0.55
N PHE A 131 -15.62 -19.94 -0.02
CA PHE A 131 -16.93 -19.35 -0.26
C PHE A 131 -17.16 -18.24 0.76
N GLN A 132 -17.79 -17.14 0.35
CA GLN A 132 -18.02 -15.97 1.19
C GLN A 132 -19.50 -15.61 1.18
N ILE A 133 -20.02 -15.17 2.32
CA ILE A 133 -21.37 -14.64 2.43
C ILE A 133 -21.38 -13.48 3.42
N TRP A 134 -21.93 -12.36 2.99
CA TRP A 134 -22.15 -11.19 3.85
C TRP A 134 -23.50 -11.32 4.54
N CYS A 135 -23.58 -10.92 5.80
CA CYS A 135 -24.80 -10.92 6.58
C CYS A 135 -24.96 -9.54 7.20
N PHE A 136 -26.03 -8.83 6.87
CA PHE A 136 -26.27 -7.46 7.33
C PHE A 136 -27.45 -7.42 8.29
N HIS A 137 -27.27 -6.74 9.42
CA HIS A 137 -28.32 -6.43 10.39
C HIS A 137 -28.15 -4.97 10.87
N PRO A 138 -29.23 -4.25 11.25
CA PRO A 138 -29.10 -2.88 11.75
C PRO A 138 -28.12 -2.70 12.93
N SER A 139 -27.92 -3.74 13.73
CA SER A 139 -27.03 -3.71 14.91
C SER A 139 -25.60 -4.18 14.65
N CYS A 140 -25.33 -4.94 13.58
CA CYS A 140 -23.99 -5.40 13.22
C CYS A 140 -23.98 -6.02 11.82
N SER A 141 -22.78 -6.14 11.24
CA SER A 141 -22.56 -6.82 9.96
C SER A 141 -21.51 -7.92 10.12
N LEU A 142 -21.67 -9.01 9.36
CA LEU A 142 -20.78 -10.17 9.39
C LEU A 142 -20.32 -10.53 7.98
N LEU A 143 -19.09 -11.04 7.89
CA LEU A 143 -18.65 -11.84 6.74
C LEU A 143 -18.34 -13.25 7.23
N VAL A 144 -18.98 -14.24 6.63
CA VAL A 144 -18.71 -15.66 6.91
C VAL A 144 -17.96 -16.26 5.72
N GLU A 145 -16.77 -16.80 5.99
CA GLU A 145 -15.94 -17.47 5.00
C GLU A 145 -15.90 -18.98 5.26
N LEU A 146 -16.18 -19.77 4.23
CA LEU A 146 -16.18 -21.23 4.27
C LEU A 146 -14.99 -21.73 3.45
N TYR A 147 -14.08 -22.45 4.11
CA TYR A 147 -12.89 -23.01 3.49
C TYR A 147 -13.15 -24.46 3.08
N MET A 148 -12.98 -24.75 1.78
CA MET A 148 -13.23 -26.08 1.22
C MET A 148 -12.15 -27.10 1.60
N GLN A 149 -10.91 -26.63 1.75
CA GLN A 149 -9.81 -27.45 2.28
C GLN A 149 -9.96 -27.62 3.80
N LYS A 150 -9.47 -28.75 4.34
CA LYS A 150 -9.64 -29.13 5.75
C LYS A 150 -8.33 -29.48 6.47
N GLN A 151 -7.18 -29.28 5.82
CA GLN A 151 -5.89 -29.80 6.30
C GLN A 151 -5.29 -28.92 7.39
N ILE A 152 -5.42 -27.60 7.25
CA ILE A 152 -4.95 -26.63 8.25
C ILE A 152 -6.02 -25.55 8.48
N PRO A 153 -6.10 -24.99 9.70
CA PRO A 153 -7.01 -23.88 9.98
C PRO A 153 -6.56 -22.59 9.26
N PRO A 154 -7.51 -21.76 8.77
CA PRO A 154 -7.21 -20.50 8.11
C PRO A 154 -6.66 -19.44 9.08
N TYR A 155 -6.02 -18.42 8.50
CA TYR A 155 -5.46 -17.23 9.14
C TYR A 155 -4.49 -17.49 10.30
N GLY A 156 -3.94 -18.70 10.39
CA GLY A 156 -3.04 -19.06 11.48
C GLY A 156 -3.73 -19.37 12.81
N ALA A 157 -5.03 -19.67 12.81
CA ALA A 157 -5.75 -20.11 14.00
C ALA A 157 -5.17 -21.43 14.57
N LYS A 158 -5.53 -21.77 15.83
CA LYS A 158 -4.94 -22.92 16.51
C LYS A 158 -5.32 -24.22 15.80
N LYS A 159 -4.37 -25.15 15.63
CA LYS A 159 -4.63 -26.47 15.04
C LYS A 159 -5.56 -27.31 15.90
N VAL A 160 -5.31 -27.33 17.20
CA VAL A 160 -6.15 -28.01 18.19
C VAL A 160 -7.25 -27.04 18.61
N PRO A 161 -8.53 -27.45 18.57
CA PRO A 161 -9.61 -26.65 19.11
C PRO A 161 -9.37 -26.27 20.57
N ILE A 162 -9.82 -25.09 20.95
CA ILE A 162 -9.85 -24.64 22.34
C ILE A 162 -11.29 -24.63 22.85
N PRO A 163 -11.52 -24.72 24.17
CA PRO A 163 -12.86 -24.61 24.73
C PRO A 163 -13.47 -23.24 24.38
N PHE A 164 -14.79 -23.18 24.22
CA PHE A 164 -15.45 -21.88 24.21
C PHE A 164 -15.18 -21.20 25.56
N PRO A 165 -14.73 -19.93 25.56
CA PRO A 165 -14.57 -19.18 26.80
C PRO A 165 -15.95 -18.96 27.46
N GLN A 166 -15.99 -18.99 28.79
CA GLN A 166 -17.20 -18.63 29.54
C GLN A 166 -17.56 -17.16 29.33
N ASP A 167 -16.55 -16.29 29.29
CA ASP A 167 -16.66 -14.88 28.93
C ASP A 167 -16.18 -14.72 27.48
N ARG A 168 -17.10 -14.77 26.52
CA ARG A 168 -16.77 -14.80 25.07
C ARG A 168 -16.28 -13.48 24.52
N PHE A 169 -16.63 -12.41 25.22
CA PHE A 169 -16.45 -11.06 24.75
C PHE A 169 -15.65 -10.30 25.78
N GLN A 170 -14.52 -9.76 25.36
CA GLN A 170 -13.87 -8.77 26.16
C GLN A 170 -14.66 -7.47 25.99
N PRO A 171 -15.28 -6.92 27.06
CA PRO A 171 -15.87 -5.59 26.97
C PRO A 171 -14.79 -4.64 26.48
N CYS A 172 -15.18 -3.68 25.64
CA CYS A 172 -14.32 -2.55 25.31
C CYS A 172 -14.14 -1.70 26.57
N LEU A 173 -13.39 -2.18 27.55
CA LEU A 173 -12.63 -1.30 28.41
C LEU A 173 -11.41 -0.86 27.61
N ASP A 174 -11.69 -0.22 26.47
CA ASP A 174 -11.03 1.04 26.22
C ASP A 174 -11.60 1.98 27.34
N PHE A 175 -11.21 1.84 28.61
CA PHE A 175 -10.05 2.65 28.97
C PHE A 175 -9.16 2.77 27.72
N ILE A 176 -9.51 3.79 26.92
CA ILE A 176 -8.59 4.90 26.82
C ILE A 176 -8.19 5.14 28.29
N VAL A 177 -7.27 4.30 28.78
CA VAL A 177 -6.02 4.81 29.16
C VAL A 177 -5.64 5.58 27.86
N GLU A 178 -6.19 6.80 27.70
CA GLU A 178 -5.49 7.98 28.15
C GLU A 178 -4.79 7.38 29.33
N VAL A 179 -3.60 6.82 29.03
CA VAL A 179 -2.47 7.12 29.84
C VAL A 179 -2.80 8.58 30.05
N MET A 180 -3.38 8.89 31.22
CA MET A 180 -3.45 10.22 31.78
C MET A 180 -2.01 10.51 31.56
N GLU A 181 -1.70 11.08 30.37
CA GLU A 181 -0.49 10.70 29.62
C GLU A 181 0.54 10.68 30.68
N SER A 182 1.21 9.60 31.09
CA SER A 182 1.74 9.52 32.47
C SER A 182 2.62 10.75 32.73
N PRO A 183 2.11 11.86 33.30
CA PRO A 183 2.18 13.20 32.69
C PRO A 183 3.14 13.19 31.50
N ARG A 184 2.84 12.54 30.32
CA ARG A 184 3.81 11.94 29.36
C ARG A 184 4.87 12.98 29.33
N GLU A 185 5.99 12.79 30.03
CA GLU A 185 6.82 13.92 30.49
C GLU A 185 6.82 14.94 29.38
N ARG A 186 5.98 16.01 29.49
CA ARG A 186 5.43 16.72 28.30
C ARG A 186 6.53 16.73 27.30
N GLY A 187 6.50 15.87 26.26
CA GLY A 187 7.73 15.47 25.57
C GLY A 187 8.48 16.74 25.30
N ARG A 188 9.57 16.99 26.06
CA ARG A 188 9.96 18.36 26.48
C ARG A 188 9.69 19.25 25.30
N VAL A 189 8.58 20.02 25.31
CA VAL A 189 8.44 21.09 24.32
C VAL A 189 9.70 21.86 24.60
N ILE A 190 10.65 21.78 23.68
CA ILE A 190 11.89 22.51 23.84
C ILE A 190 11.38 23.93 24.03
N GLU A 191 11.56 24.48 25.24
CA GLU A 191 11.05 25.80 25.58
C GLU A 191 11.51 26.74 24.46
N GLY A 192 10.58 27.18 23.61
CA GLY A 192 10.90 28.07 22.49
C GLY A 192 10.29 27.76 21.11
N GLU A 193 9.81 26.54 20.80
CA GLU A 193 9.24 26.30 19.46
C GLU A 193 7.78 26.76 19.36
N SER A 194 7.57 27.91 18.71
CA SER A 194 6.26 28.41 18.28
C SER A 194 5.92 27.92 16.87
N LEU A 195 4.62 27.90 16.51
CA LEU A 195 4.16 27.66 15.13
C LEU A 195 4.43 28.84 14.18
N ASP A 196 5.07 29.89 14.69
CA ASP A 196 5.37 31.09 13.93
C ASP A 196 6.72 30.94 13.21
N LEU A 197 6.91 31.74 12.17
CA LEU A 197 8.23 31.88 11.57
C LEU A 197 9.14 32.65 12.53
N LEU A 198 10.42 32.29 12.56
CA LEU A 198 11.41 33.14 13.23
C LEU A 198 11.57 34.43 12.43
N GLU A 199 11.97 35.52 13.08
CA GLU A 199 12.32 36.76 12.37
C GLU A 199 13.52 36.56 11.43
N LYS A 200 14.48 35.73 11.88
CA LYS A 200 15.65 35.29 11.10
C LYS A 200 16.16 33.96 11.63
N VAL A 201 16.87 33.22 10.78
CA VAL A 201 17.65 32.05 11.21
C VAL A 201 18.93 32.54 11.90
N ASP A 202 19.40 31.80 12.90
CA ASP A 202 20.65 32.11 13.61
C ASP A 202 21.84 32.20 12.64
N ASP A 203 22.58 33.31 12.74
CA ASP A 203 23.74 33.60 11.91
C ASP A 203 24.89 32.61 12.17
N GLU A 204 25.02 32.10 13.40
CA GLU A 204 26.02 31.08 13.76
C GLU A 204 25.69 29.73 13.12
N LEU A 205 24.44 29.27 13.22
CA LEU A 205 23.97 28.05 12.57
C LEU A 205 24.19 28.11 11.05
N LEU A 206 23.87 29.26 10.43
CA LEU A 206 24.12 29.50 9.01
C LEU A 206 25.60 29.45 8.66
N ALA A 207 26.47 30.04 9.49
CA ALA A 207 27.92 30.03 9.28
C ALA A 207 28.49 28.60 9.35
N ILE A 208 28.10 27.83 10.36
CA ILE A 208 28.48 26.42 10.53
C ILE A 208 28.02 25.60 9.32
N THR A 209 26.75 25.77 8.92
CA THR A 209 26.17 25.06 7.78
C THR A 209 26.91 25.41 6.48
N ARG A 210 27.22 26.69 6.25
CA ARG A 210 28.00 27.13 5.08
C ARG A 210 29.43 26.57 5.09
N ALA A 211 30.05 26.41 6.26
CA ALA A 211 31.35 25.76 6.37
C ALA A 211 31.27 24.26 5.99
N ARG A 212 30.22 23.56 6.41
CA ARG A 212 29.96 22.16 6.00
C ARG A 212 29.73 22.05 4.49
N ILE A 213 28.91 22.93 3.92
CA ILE A 213 28.64 23.03 2.47
C ILE A 213 29.94 23.26 1.70
N LYS A 214 30.78 24.20 2.14
CA LYS A 214 32.10 24.46 1.55
C LYS A 214 32.99 23.22 1.62
N LYS A 215 33.05 22.55 2.77
CA LYS A 215 33.84 21.33 2.96
C LYS A 215 33.42 20.23 1.98
N ILE A 216 32.11 20.01 1.81
CA ILE A 216 31.56 19.07 0.81
C ILE A 216 31.98 19.46 -0.60
N TYR A 217 31.85 20.76 -0.94
CA TYR A 217 32.17 21.26 -2.27
C TYR A 217 33.66 21.11 -2.59
N ASP A 218 34.54 21.42 -1.65
CA ASP A 218 35.99 21.37 -1.84
C ASP A 218 36.51 19.93 -1.94
N GLU A 219 36.08 19.06 -1.01
CA GLU A 219 36.61 17.70 -0.85
C GLU A 219 36.16 16.72 -1.92
N HIS A 220 35.13 17.03 -2.71
CA HIS A 220 34.50 16.08 -3.64
C HIS A 220 34.37 16.62 -5.05
N SER A 221 34.85 15.87 -6.05
CA SER A 221 34.63 16.18 -7.47
C SER A 221 33.20 15.89 -7.93
N TRP A 222 32.54 14.90 -7.33
CA TRP A 222 31.18 14.49 -7.68
C TRP A 222 30.22 14.70 -6.51
N ILE A 223 29.17 15.47 -6.75
CA ILE A 223 28.22 15.87 -5.71
C ILE A 223 26.81 15.50 -6.15
N GLY A 224 26.23 14.49 -5.50
CA GLY A 224 24.85 14.05 -5.70
C GLY A 224 23.93 14.64 -4.63
N LEU A 225 23.08 15.59 -5.01
CA LEU A 225 22.10 16.23 -4.14
C LEU A 225 20.80 15.42 -4.15
N LEU A 226 20.51 14.72 -3.05
CA LEU A 226 19.31 13.90 -2.92
C LEU A 226 18.10 14.77 -2.59
N ASN A 227 17.17 14.90 -3.54
CA ASN A 227 15.98 15.73 -3.43
C ASN A 227 14.69 14.88 -3.39
N SER A 228 13.94 15.00 -2.29
CA SER A 228 12.67 14.26 -2.11
C SER A 228 11.44 15.07 -2.54
N GLY A 229 11.61 16.34 -2.93
CA GLY A 229 10.50 17.28 -3.11
C GLY A 229 10.04 17.96 -1.81
N GLY A 230 10.67 17.64 -0.67
CA GLY A 230 10.40 18.26 0.62
C GLY A 230 11.16 19.56 0.88
N VAL A 231 10.77 20.25 1.96
CA VAL A 231 11.41 21.50 2.40
C VAL A 231 12.86 21.29 2.85
N ASP A 232 13.15 20.19 3.54
CA ASP A 232 14.48 19.92 4.07
C ASP A 232 15.49 19.68 2.94
N SER A 233 15.13 18.87 1.94
CA SER A 233 15.98 18.66 0.76
C SER A 233 16.07 19.90 -0.13
N ARG A 234 15.01 20.73 -0.17
CA ARG A 234 15.01 22.01 -0.89
C ARG A 234 16.03 22.98 -0.31
N LEU A 235 16.12 23.08 1.02
CA LEU A 235 17.10 23.93 1.71
C LEU A 235 18.53 23.52 1.34
N VAL A 236 18.86 22.23 1.48
CA VAL A 236 20.20 21.71 1.16
C VAL A 236 20.57 22.01 -0.30
N LEU A 237 19.64 21.73 -1.21
CA LEU A 237 19.80 22.01 -2.64
C LEU A 237 20.08 23.50 -2.90
N GLN A 238 19.30 24.39 -2.28
CA GLN A 238 19.50 25.83 -2.41
C GLN A 238 20.87 26.26 -1.92
N LEU A 239 21.27 25.84 -0.71
CA LEU A 239 22.56 26.22 -0.11
C LEU A 239 23.75 25.73 -0.95
N MET A 240 23.70 24.49 -1.45
CA MET A 240 24.75 23.92 -2.31
C MET A 240 24.86 24.68 -3.64
N ILE A 241 23.73 24.98 -4.29
CA ILE A 241 23.73 25.71 -5.56
C ILE A 241 24.19 27.16 -5.37
N GLU A 242 23.75 27.84 -4.31
CA GLU A 242 24.22 29.19 -3.99
C GLU A 242 25.74 29.23 -3.77
N HIS A 243 26.30 28.20 -3.14
CA HIS A 243 27.75 28.08 -2.96
C HIS A 243 28.46 27.86 -4.30
N ALA A 244 27.97 26.93 -5.13
CA ALA A 244 28.54 26.62 -6.44
C ALA A 244 28.49 27.82 -7.41
N ILE A 245 27.43 28.64 -7.36
CA ILE A 245 27.32 29.87 -8.16
C ILE A 245 28.39 30.89 -7.75
N LYS A 246 28.65 31.01 -6.43
CA LYS A 246 29.66 31.95 -5.90
C LYS A 246 31.09 31.47 -6.16
N ASN A 247 31.31 30.16 -6.26
CA ASN A 247 32.62 29.54 -6.42
C ASN A 247 32.59 28.57 -7.62
N PRO A 248 32.45 29.07 -8.86
CA PRO A 248 32.31 28.20 -10.02
C PRO A 248 33.60 27.41 -10.28
N ASP A 249 33.48 26.08 -10.30
CA ASP A 249 34.56 25.16 -10.63
C ASP A 249 34.10 24.14 -11.70
N PRO A 250 34.63 24.21 -12.94
CA PRO A 250 34.26 23.30 -14.03
C PRO A 250 34.65 21.84 -13.79
N SER A 251 35.54 21.56 -12.82
CA SER A 251 35.91 20.18 -12.46
C SER A 251 34.84 19.49 -11.60
N LYS A 252 33.90 20.26 -11.04
CA LYS A 252 32.83 19.76 -10.18
C LYS A 252 31.66 19.29 -11.03
N ARG A 253 31.23 18.05 -10.80
CA ARG A 253 30.01 17.49 -11.38
C ARG A 253 28.90 17.50 -10.33
N ILE A 254 27.88 18.32 -10.54
CA ILE A 254 26.74 18.43 -9.63
C ILE A 254 25.52 17.76 -10.25
N MET A 255 25.00 16.78 -9.54
CA MET A 255 23.82 16.01 -9.92
C MET A 255 22.73 16.23 -8.88
N VAL A 256 21.50 16.45 -9.32
CA VAL A 256 20.31 16.44 -8.46
C VAL A 256 19.55 15.16 -8.74
N ILE A 257 19.34 14.35 -7.71
CA ILE A 257 18.73 13.03 -7.84
C ILE A 257 17.43 13.03 -7.04
N SER A 258 16.31 12.85 -7.74
CA SER A 258 14.99 12.68 -7.15
C SER A 258 14.45 11.29 -7.47
N ALA A 259 13.60 10.74 -6.59
CA ALA A 259 12.92 9.47 -6.84
C ALA A 259 11.43 9.71 -7.10
N ASP A 260 10.94 9.31 -8.27
CA ASP A 260 9.51 9.19 -8.53
C ASP A 260 9.08 7.75 -8.26
N THR A 261 8.33 7.55 -7.17
CA THR A 261 7.82 6.22 -6.81
C THR A 261 6.63 5.80 -7.66
N LEU A 262 6.18 6.64 -8.60
CA LEU A 262 5.02 6.49 -9.50
C LEU A 262 3.65 6.50 -8.79
N VAL A 263 3.70 6.52 -7.47
CA VAL A 263 2.55 6.64 -6.57
C VAL A 263 2.70 7.83 -5.64
N GLU A 264 3.65 8.73 -5.91
CA GLU A 264 3.84 9.96 -5.14
C GLU A 264 2.57 10.81 -5.12
N ASN A 265 2.41 11.62 -4.08
CA ASN A 265 1.36 12.64 -4.08
C ASN A 265 1.47 13.48 -5.36
N PRO A 266 0.38 13.70 -6.12
CA PRO A 266 0.46 14.41 -7.40
C PRO A 266 1.08 15.80 -7.29
N GLY A 267 0.86 16.51 -6.18
CA GLY A 267 1.46 17.81 -5.92
C GLY A 267 2.97 17.72 -5.66
N VAL A 268 3.43 16.71 -4.92
CA VAL A 268 4.87 16.45 -4.71
C VAL A 268 5.54 16.08 -6.04
N LYS A 269 4.91 15.21 -6.84
CA LYS A 269 5.39 14.89 -8.18
C LYS A 269 5.53 16.15 -9.04
N LYS A 270 4.50 17.00 -9.06
CA LYS A 270 4.54 18.29 -9.77
C LYS A 270 5.70 19.17 -9.29
N ILE A 271 5.90 19.32 -7.99
CA ILE A 271 6.99 20.09 -7.39
C ILE A 271 8.38 19.58 -7.84
N ILE A 272 8.57 18.25 -7.90
CA ILE A 272 9.81 17.64 -8.36
C ILE A 272 10.07 17.97 -9.84
N HIS A 273 9.06 17.81 -10.69
CA HIS A 273 9.19 18.10 -12.13
C HIS A 273 9.38 19.59 -12.42
N GLU A 274 8.66 20.48 -11.75
CA GLU A 274 8.83 21.93 -11.90
C GLU A 274 10.22 22.38 -11.45
N LEU A 275 10.76 21.78 -10.38
CA LEU A 275 12.13 22.05 -9.94
C LEU A 275 13.17 21.58 -10.96
N ARG A 276 13.00 20.37 -11.52
CA ARG A 276 13.85 19.88 -12.61
C ARG A 276 13.88 20.89 -13.76
N ASP A 277 12.72 21.32 -14.23
CA ASP A 277 12.62 22.23 -15.37
C ASP A 277 13.23 23.61 -15.05
N ALA A 278 13.03 24.11 -13.82
CA ALA A 278 13.62 25.36 -13.36
C ALA A 278 15.16 25.29 -13.28
N LEU A 279 15.72 24.19 -12.78
CA LEU A 279 17.16 23.98 -12.69
C LEU A 279 17.80 23.78 -14.05
N CYS A 280 17.26 22.91 -14.91
CA CYS A 280 17.78 22.68 -16.26
C CYS A 280 17.83 23.99 -17.07
N LYS A 281 16.83 24.88 -16.89
CA LYS A 281 16.78 26.18 -17.56
C LYS A 281 17.73 27.22 -16.95
N SER A 282 17.91 27.20 -15.62
CA SER A 282 18.72 28.22 -14.93
C SER A 282 20.21 27.85 -14.91
N PHE A 283 20.54 26.56 -14.88
CA PHE A 283 21.89 26.04 -14.64
C PHE A 283 22.17 24.82 -15.54
N PRO A 284 22.61 25.03 -16.79
CA PRO A 284 22.90 23.92 -17.73
C PRO A 284 24.02 22.97 -17.27
N TRP A 285 24.83 23.37 -16.29
CA TRP A 285 25.90 22.58 -15.70
C TRP A 285 25.43 21.66 -14.56
N ILE A 286 24.15 21.73 -14.19
CA ILE A 286 23.52 20.80 -13.22
C ILE A 286 22.82 19.69 -13.99
N GLU A 287 23.14 18.45 -13.68
CA GLU A 287 22.40 17.30 -14.18
C GLU A 287 21.25 16.97 -13.25
N TYR A 288 20.03 16.85 -13.77
CA TYR A 288 18.87 16.46 -12.97
C TYR A 288 18.37 15.09 -13.39
N HIS A 289 18.39 14.13 -12.46
CA HIS A 289 17.99 12.75 -12.67
C HIS A 289 16.76 12.43 -11.81
N ILE A 290 15.71 11.91 -12.46
CA ILE A 290 14.56 11.32 -11.77
C ILE A 290 14.67 9.80 -11.92
N VAL A 291 14.89 9.10 -10.82
CA VAL A 291 14.97 7.64 -10.79
C VAL A 291 13.59 7.06 -10.54
N GLU A 292 13.26 5.97 -11.24
CA GLU A 292 11.99 5.27 -11.12
C GLU A 292 12.21 3.78 -10.82
N PRO A 293 11.31 3.15 -10.06
CA PRO A 293 11.35 1.70 -9.89
C PRO A 293 11.10 0.95 -11.19
N LYS A 294 11.82 -0.17 -11.35
CA LYS A 294 11.51 -1.19 -12.36
C LYS A 294 10.03 -1.57 -12.28
N GLU A 295 9.44 -1.87 -13.44
CA GLU A 295 8.01 -2.15 -13.57
C GLU A 295 7.53 -3.25 -12.62
N ASP A 296 8.31 -4.31 -12.44
CA ASP A 296 7.96 -5.41 -11.56
C ASP A 296 8.03 -5.05 -10.06
N ASN A 297 8.69 -3.94 -9.72
CA ASN A 297 8.88 -3.44 -8.36
C ASN A 297 7.89 -2.34 -7.96
N THR A 298 7.09 -1.83 -8.91
CA THR A 298 6.13 -0.77 -8.60
C THR A 298 5.01 -1.28 -7.69
N LEU A 299 4.40 -0.35 -6.96
CA LEU A 299 3.48 -0.70 -5.88
C LEU A 299 2.23 -1.43 -6.41
N LEU A 300 1.62 -0.90 -7.47
CA LEU A 300 0.41 -1.48 -8.07
C LEU A 300 0.71 -2.84 -8.73
N VAL A 301 1.87 -3.00 -9.36
CA VAL A 301 2.29 -4.31 -9.92
C VAL A 301 2.55 -5.33 -8.80
N CYS A 302 3.13 -4.92 -7.67
CA CYS A 302 3.28 -5.81 -6.53
C CYS A 302 1.92 -6.25 -5.95
N ILE A 303 0.95 -5.35 -5.87
CA ILE A 303 -0.37 -5.63 -5.31
C ILE A 303 -1.21 -6.49 -6.27
N ILE A 304 -1.35 -6.06 -7.53
CA ILE A 304 -2.18 -6.74 -8.54
C ILE A 304 -1.46 -7.95 -9.14
N GLY A 305 -0.24 -7.75 -9.65
CA GLY A 305 0.55 -8.81 -10.29
C GLY A 305 1.07 -9.85 -9.31
N LYS A 306 1.74 -9.41 -8.24
CA LYS A 306 2.34 -10.30 -7.23
C LYS A 306 1.40 -10.64 -6.06
N GLY A 307 0.16 -10.14 -6.03
CA GLY A 307 -0.80 -10.43 -4.95
C GLY A 307 -0.35 -9.98 -3.56
N TYR A 308 0.56 -9.01 -3.45
CA TYR A 308 1.04 -8.55 -2.15
C TYR A 308 -0.08 -7.83 -1.38
N GLN A 309 -0.14 -8.04 -0.07
CA GLN A 309 -0.95 -7.20 0.80
C GLN A 309 -0.52 -5.73 0.69
N ALA A 310 -1.46 -4.81 0.95
CA ALA A 310 -1.13 -3.40 0.99
C ALA A 310 -0.11 -3.14 2.14
N PRO A 311 0.92 -2.28 1.93
CA PRO A 311 1.99 -2.10 2.91
C PRO A 311 1.47 -1.73 4.30
N SER A 312 1.88 -2.47 5.34
CA SER A 312 1.47 -2.24 6.72
C SER A 312 2.66 -1.89 7.61
N VAL A 313 2.43 -1.58 8.89
CA VAL A 313 3.54 -1.29 9.84
C VAL A 313 4.53 -2.45 9.94
N THR A 314 4.04 -3.68 9.89
CA THR A 314 4.84 -4.91 9.99
C THR A 314 5.32 -5.44 8.64
N PHE A 315 4.66 -5.06 7.54
CA PHE A 315 4.98 -5.50 6.18
C PHE A 315 5.29 -4.32 5.26
N LYS A 316 6.44 -3.67 5.49
CA LYS A 316 6.93 -2.52 4.72
C LYS A 316 7.91 -2.95 3.62
N TYR A 317 7.43 -3.13 2.40
CA TYR A 317 8.28 -3.46 1.24
C TYR A 317 8.50 -2.28 0.27
N CYS A 318 7.66 -1.24 0.36
CA CYS A 318 7.65 -0.13 -0.58
C CYS A 318 8.92 0.75 -0.52
N VAL A 319 9.44 1.07 0.67
CA VAL A 319 10.60 1.97 0.81
C VAL A 319 11.82 1.44 0.06
N ARG A 320 12.16 0.16 0.28
CA ARG A 320 13.30 -0.46 -0.38
C ARG A 320 13.11 -0.47 -1.90
N ARG A 321 11.98 -1.01 -2.38
CA ARG A 321 11.72 -1.23 -3.82
C ARG A 321 11.54 0.07 -4.61
N LEU A 322 10.87 1.05 -4.03
CA LEU A 322 10.46 2.27 -4.74
C LEU A 322 11.46 3.42 -4.59
N LYS A 323 12.21 3.48 -3.48
CA LYS A 323 13.14 4.60 -3.19
C LYS A 323 14.60 4.18 -3.17
N ILE A 324 14.94 3.07 -2.49
CA ILE A 324 16.34 2.69 -2.28
C ILE A 324 16.93 1.98 -3.51
N GLU A 325 16.27 0.95 -4.02
CA GLU A 325 16.79 0.17 -5.17
C GLU A 325 16.95 1.01 -6.44
N PRO A 326 16.01 1.89 -6.82
CA PRO A 326 16.18 2.70 -8.03
C PRO A 326 17.35 3.67 -7.93
N ALA A 327 17.52 4.31 -6.76
CA ALA A 327 18.67 5.17 -6.50
C ALA A 327 19.98 4.36 -6.50
N ARG A 328 19.99 3.17 -5.89
CA ARG A 328 21.16 2.27 -5.88
C ARG A 328 21.56 1.86 -7.30
N GLU A 329 20.60 1.42 -8.12
CA GLU A 329 20.85 0.99 -9.50
C GLU A 329 21.34 2.15 -10.37
N PHE A 330 20.76 3.34 -10.21
CA PHE A 330 21.23 4.55 -10.88
C PHE A 330 22.66 4.88 -10.48
N LEU A 331 22.95 4.89 -9.18
CA LEU A 331 24.29 5.13 -8.68
C LEU A 331 25.26 4.10 -9.28
N GLU A 332 24.99 2.80 -9.14
CA GLU A 332 25.83 1.73 -9.69
C GLU A 332 26.11 1.90 -11.19
N ALA A 333 25.11 2.28 -11.99
CA ALA A 333 25.30 2.56 -13.40
C ALA A 333 26.27 3.74 -13.65
N VAL A 334 26.17 4.80 -12.83
CA VAL A 334 27.07 5.95 -12.86
C VAL A 334 28.49 5.56 -12.41
N PHE A 335 28.63 4.79 -11.32
CA PHE A 335 29.93 4.31 -10.81
C PHE A 335 30.66 3.44 -11.83
N LEU A 336 29.94 2.48 -12.44
CA LEU A 336 30.51 1.56 -13.43
C LEU A 336 30.97 2.25 -14.70
N ALA A 337 30.32 3.35 -15.09
CA ALA A 337 30.64 4.08 -16.31
C ALA A 337 31.90 4.96 -16.17
N GLU A 338 32.11 5.58 -15.01
CA GLU A 338 33.03 6.72 -14.91
C GLU A 338 34.04 6.66 -13.76
N GLY A 339 34.04 5.59 -12.95
CA GLY A 339 35.06 5.31 -11.94
C GLY A 339 35.25 6.41 -10.88
N PRO A 340 34.32 6.58 -9.94
CA PRO A 340 34.34 7.77 -9.10
C PRO A 340 34.84 7.42 -7.69
N GLU A 341 36.15 7.54 -7.50
CA GLU A 341 36.78 7.38 -6.18
C GLU A 341 36.46 8.54 -5.23
N ASP A 342 35.78 9.59 -5.70
CA ASP A 342 35.50 10.81 -4.96
C ASP A 342 34.07 11.37 -5.17
N THR A 343 33.07 10.64 -4.66
CA THR A 343 31.65 11.04 -4.70
C THR A 343 31.07 11.27 -3.32
N CYS A 344 30.28 12.35 -3.18
CA CYS A 344 29.48 12.61 -1.99
C CYS A 344 27.98 12.75 -2.33
N LEU A 345 27.15 11.99 -1.62
CA LEU A 345 25.70 12.09 -1.64
C LEU A 345 25.21 12.95 -0.48
N VAL A 346 24.63 14.10 -0.79
CA VAL A 346 24.17 15.08 0.19
C VAL A 346 22.67 14.90 0.44
N MET A 347 22.29 14.77 1.70
CA MET A 347 20.93 14.53 2.17
C MET A 347 20.41 15.67 3.05
N GLY A 348 19.11 15.93 2.98
CA GLY A 348 18.39 16.84 3.90
C GLY A 348 17.84 16.14 5.13
N THR A 349 18.65 15.35 5.84
CA THR A 349 18.25 14.66 7.08
C THR A 349 18.49 15.53 8.31
N ARG A 350 17.59 15.50 9.31
CA ARG A 350 17.75 16.22 10.58
C ARG A 350 17.63 15.28 11.79
N ASP A 351 18.34 15.58 12.87
CA ASP A 351 18.34 14.77 14.09
C ASP A 351 17.02 14.86 14.87
N ASN A 352 16.36 16.02 14.82
CA ASN A 352 15.08 16.28 15.45
C ASN A 352 13.87 15.90 14.57
N GLU A 353 14.04 15.04 13.56
CA GLU A 353 12.90 14.46 12.84
C GLU A 353 12.13 13.47 13.71
N SER A 354 12.78 12.49 14.34
CA SER A 354 12.17 11.52 15.27
C SER A 354 13.23 10.86 16.14
N THR A 355 12.82 10.29 17.28
CA THR A 355 13.73 9.53 18.15
C THR A 355 14.37 8.33 17.45
N GLU A 356 13.61 7.58 16.63
CA GLU A 356 14.16 6.44 15.89
C GLU A 356 15.12 6.88 14.78
N ARG A 357 14.80 7.98 14.09
CA ARG A 357 15.67 8.55 13.07
C ARG A 357 16.95 9.12 13.66
N ASN A 358 16.87 9.81 14.80
CA ASN A 358 18.05 10.27 15.54
C ASN A 358 18.98 9.11 15.91
N ARG A 359 18.42 8.01 16.44
CA ARG A 359 19.21 6.79 16.73
C ARG A 359 19.85 6.21 15.46
N SER A 360 19.12 6.18 14.35
CA SER A 360 19.64 5.69 13.07
C SER A 360 20.73 6.60 12.49
N LEU A 361 20.57 7.93 12.58
CA LEU A 361 21.53 8.91 12.09
C LEU A 361 22.80 8.89 12.92
N ASN A 362 22.70 8.84 14.26
CA ASN A 362 23.87 8.66 15.13
C ASN A 362 24.64 7.37 14.82
N LYS A 363 23.94 6.28 14.49
CA LYS A 363 24.61 5.03 14.09
C LYS A 363 25.34 5.16 12.75
N HIS A 364 24.81 5.96 11.81
CA HIS A 364 25.34 6.10 10.46
C HIS A 364 26.45 7.14 10.34
N PHE A 365 26.27 8.30 10.99
CA PHE A 365 27.11 9.49 10.91
C PHE A 365 28.01 9.67 12.15
N GLY A 366 27.70 9.03 13.28
CA GLY A 366 28.38 9.29 14.55
C GLY A 366 28.15 10.72 15.02
N GLU A 367 29.22 11.42 15.39
CA GLU A 367 29.21 12.85 15.75
C GLU A 367 29.47 13.78 14.55
N ASP A 368 29.89 13.24 13.39
CA ASP A 368 30.16 14.03 12.19
C ASP A 368 28.86 14.22 11.37
N PHE A 369 28.92 15.09 10.36
CA PHE A 369 27.91 15.21 9.32
C PHE A 369 28.20 14.29 8.12
N TYR A 370 29.38 13.65 8.08
CA TYR A 370 29.76 12.64 7.09
C TYR A 370 29.51 11.21 7.57
N GLY A 371 29.13 10.35 6.63
CA GLY A 371 28.96 8.91 6.83
C GLY A 371 29.40 8.16 5.58
N HIS A 372 29.40 6.83 5.66
CA HIS A 372 29.77 5.96 4.54
C HIS A 372 28.53 5.37 3.87
N HIS A 373 28.49 5.40 2.53
CA HIS A 373 27.46 4.68 1.80
C HIS A 373 27.84 3.19 1.65
N PRO A 374 26.87 2.25 1.58
CA PRO A 374 27.17 0.82 1.37
C PRO A 374 27.75 0.47 0.00
N VAL A 375 27.63 1.36 -0.99
CA VAL A 375 28.12 1.15 -2.37
C VAL A 375 29.42 1.89 -2.56
N GLY A 376 30.54 1.17 -2.72
CA GLY A 376 31.85 1.72 -3.08
C GLY A 376 32.42 2.76 -2.11
N ASN A 377 33.31 3.62 -2.62
CA ASN A 377 33.94 4.73 -1.88
C ASN A 377 33.07 6.01 -1.89
N ILE A 378 31.76 5.87 -1.71
CA ILE A 378 30.84 7.03 -1.66
C ILE A 378 30.70 7.51 -0.22
N ARG A 379 30.84 8.83 -0.03
CA ARG A 379 30.45 9.49 1.21
C ARG A 379 29.00 9.92 1.18
N THR A 380 28.34 9.87 2.32
CA THR A 380 27.05 10.53 2.53
C THR A 380 27.24 11.73 3.44
N ALA A 381 26.57 12.85 3.19
CA ALA A 381 26.66 14.04 4.02
C ALA A 381 25.27 14.58 4.39
N SER A 382 25.12 15.05 5.63
CA SER A 382 23.89 15.68 6.14
C SER A 382 24.21 17.07 6.71
N PRO A 383 24.39 18.10 5.88
CA PRO A 383 24.91 19.40 6.33
C PRO A 383 23.97 20.16 7.27
N ILE A 384 22.66 19.86 7.24
CA ILE A 384 21.61 20.52 8.04
C ILE A 384 21.15 19.68 9.25
N ARG A 385 21.98 18.73 9.70
CA ARG A 385 21.60 17.74 10.71
C ARG A 385 21.07 18.35 12.02
N ASP A 386 21.60 19.51 12.39
CA ASP A 386 21.30 20.31 13.58
C ASP A 386 20.14 21.30 13.41
N TRP A 387 19.54 21.40 12.22
CA TRP A 387 18.46 22.34 11.97
C TRP A 387 17.13 21.89 12.56
N THR A 388 16.28 22.82 12.98
CA THR A 388 14.87 22.61 13.28
C THR A 388 14.00 22.78 12.04
N LYS A 389 12.77 22.25 12.09
CA LYS A 389 11.80 22.45 11.00
C LYS A 389 11.46 23.93 10.85
N GLN A 390 11.34 24.64 11.97
CA GLN A 390 11.08 26.07 12.02
C GLN A 390 12.18 26.87 11.31
N GLU A 391 13.45 26.57 11.56
CA GLU A 391 14.59 27.21 10.89
C GLU A 391 14.61 26.95 9.38
N VAL A 392 14.33 25.70 8.96
CA VAL A 392 14.27 25.33 7.54
C VAL A 392 13.21 26.15 6.81
N VAL A 393 11.99 26.19 7.36
CA VAL A 393 10.87 26.93 6.76
C VAL A 393 11.13 28.42 6.77
N THR A 394 11.66 28.96 7.87
CA THR A 394 12.08 30.37 8.00
C THR A 394 13.07 30.72 6.88
N TYR A 395 14.13 29.92 6.70
CA TYR A 395 15.13 30.19 5.68
C TYR A 395 14.49 30.23 4.29
N LEU A 396 13.69 29.22 3.94
CA LEU A 396 13.06 29.11 2.62
C LEU A 396 12.05 30.23 2.36
N ALA A 397 11.37 30.72 3.41
CA ALA A 397 10.41 31.81 3.31
C ALA A 397 11.08 33.15 2.99
N PHE A 398 12.22 33.45 3.64
CA PHE A 398 12.90 34.74 3.51
C PHE A 398 14.01 34.78 2.45
N ASN A 399 14.57 33.63 2.07
CA ASN A 399 15.66 33.54 1.10
C ASN A 399 15.15 33.01 -0.24
N ARG A 400 15.19 33.89 -1.25
CA ARG A 400 14.79 33.53 -2.62
C ARG A 400 15.78 32.55 -3.24
N ALA A 401 15.28 31.43 -3.73
CA ALA A 401 16.08 30.47 -4.47
C ALA A 401 16.71 31.08 -5.75
N PRO A 402 17.92 30.61 -6.15
CA PRO A 402 18.68 31.20 -7.26
C PRO A 402 18.16 30.82 -8.66
N TRP A 403 17.21 29.90 -8.78
CA TRP A 403 16.59 29.51 -10.06
C TRP A 403 15.30 30.30 -10.36
N LYS A 404 14.91 30.34 -11.66
CA LYS A 404 13.64 30.93 -12.11
C LYS A 404 12.54 29.87 -12.22
N GLY A 405 11.45 30.04 -11.47
CA GLY A 405 10.36 29.05 -11.34
C GLY A 405 10.46 28.25 -10.04
N ALA A 406 9.53 27.33 -9.78
CA ALA A 406 9.54 26.43 -8.62
C ALA A 406 9.92 27.13 -7.31
N ARG A 407 9.16 28.17 -6.93
CA ARG A 407 9.50 29.08 -5.83
C ARG A 407 9.36 28.39 -4.49
N ASN A 408 10.21 28.79 -3.53
CA ASN A 408 10.11 28.29 -2.16
C ASN A 408 8.73 28.60 -1.54
N THR A 409 8.13 29.74 -1.85
CA THR A 409 6.79 30.10 -1.37
C THR A 409 5.70 29.17 -1.88
N GLU A 410 5.82 28.63 -3.11
CA GLU A 410 4.87 27.66 -3.67
C GLU A 410 5.01 26.30 -2.98
N LEU A 411 6.26 25.88 -2.72
CA LEU A 411 6.55 24.69 -1.92
C LEU A 411 5.95 24.81 -0.52
N LEU A 412 6.25 25.90 0.20
CA LEU A 412 5.75 26.13 1.55
C LEU A 412 4.21 26.20 1.59
N ALA A 413 3.58 26.84 0.60
CA ALA A 413 2.12 26.90 0.51
C ALA A 413 1.51 25.50 0.32
N PHE A 414 2.09 24.65 -0.53
CA PHE A 414 1.64 23.27 -0.71
C PHE A 414 1.74 22.47 0.59
N TYR A 415 2.90 22.54 1.26
CA TYR A 415 3.11 21.85 2.52
C TYR A 415 2.22 22.39 3.65
N GLY A 416 1.91 23.69 3.63
CA GLY A 416 0.95 24.29 4.56
C GLY A 416 -0.47 23.80 4.35
N ASN A 417 -0.92 23.71 3.09
CA ASN A 417 -2.27 23.25 2.76
C ASN A 417 -2.51 21.80 3.17
N ALA A 418 -1.54 20.90 2.94
CA ALA A 418 -1.74 19.51 3.38
C ALA A 418 -1.64 19.32 4.90
N ALA A 419 -0.98 20.23 5.64
CA ALA A 419 -1.06 20.24 7.10
C ALA A 419 -2.45 20.64 7.64
N GLY A 420 -3.30 21.26 6.81
CA GLY A 420 -4.71 21.54 7.12
C GLY A 420 -4.92 22.72 8.07
N SER A 421 -4.08 23.74 7.98
CA SER A 421 -4.17 24.98 8.77
C SER A 421 -4.50 26.17 7.87
N GLU A 422 -5.11 27.22 8.45
CA GLU A 422 -5.53 28.43 7.73
C GLU A 422 -4.36 29.33 7.31
N CYS A 423 -3.20 29.22 7.97
CA CYS A 423 -1.97 29.93 7.60
C CYS A 423 -0.93 28.92 7.04
N PRO A 424 -0.73 28.86 5.70
CA PRO A 424 0.14 27.86 5.10
C PRO A 424 1.62 27.93 5.55
N LEU A 425 2.12 29.11 5.89
CA LEU A 425 3.51 29.30 6.29
C LEU A 425 3.81 28.79 7.70
N GLY A 426 2.98 29.12 8.69
CA GLY A 426 3.12 28.57 10.05
C GLY A 426 2.77 27.07 10.11
N ALA A 427 1.92 26.60 9.21
CA ALA A 427 1.59 25.19 9.10
C ALA A 427 2.73 24.32 8.57
N ALA A 428 3.61 24.88 7.73
CA ALA A 428 4.78 24.17 7.22
C ALA A 428 5.85 23.92 8.32
N VAL A 429 5.80 24.66 9.42
CA VAL A 429 6.68 24.53 10.60
C VAL A 429 6.37 23.27 11.41
N VAL A 430 5.14 22.74 11.32
CA VAL A 430 4.71 21.56 12.08
C VAL A 430 5.59 20.35 11.72
N ASN A 431 6.23 19.75 12.72
CA ASN A 431 7.05 18.57 12.53
C ASN A 431 6.17 17.35 12.16
N ASP A 432 6.66 16.49 11.27
CA ASP A 432 5.92 15.32 10.74
C ASP A 432 5.44 14.36 11.85
N ASN A 433 6.11 14.37 13.00
CA ASN A 433 5.82 13.52 14.17
C ASN A 433 5.10 14.25 15.33
N GLU A 434 5.34 15.55 15.56
CA GLU A 434 4.66 16.31 16.63
C GLU A 434 3.18 16.54 16.35
N ALA A 435 2.82 16.42 15.09
CA ALA A 435 1.45 16.31 14.64
C ALA A 435 0.69 15.09 15.25
N MET A 436 1.38 14.18 15.97
CA MET A 436 0.76 13.18 16.83
C MET A 436 0.25 13.71 18.19
N MET A 437 0.80 14.81 18.76
CA MET A 437 0.56 15.15 20.17
C MET A 437 -0.43 16.28 20.43
N GLN A 438 -0.72 17.19 19.49
CA GLN A 438 -1.63 18.32 19.77
C GLN A 438 -3.00 18.28 19.09
N CYS A 439 -3.23 17.42 18.07
CA CYS A 439 -4.54 17.30 17.41
C CYS A 439 -4.72 16.05 16.51
N GLY A 440 -3.82 15.05 16.55
CA GLY A 440 -3.88 13.89 15.63
C GLY A 440 -3.82 14.28 14.15
N LYS A 441 -2.99 15.27 13.80
CA LYS A 441 -2.85 15.93 12.48
C LYS A 441 -1.55 15.56 11.75
N SER A 442 -1.00 14.35 11.91
CA SER A 442 0.22 13.97 11.17
C SER A 442 -0.07 13.86 9.67
N ALA A 443 0.32 14.93 8.95
CA ALA A 443 0.30 15.04 7.50
C ALA A 443 1.63 14.52 6.95
N ARG A 444 1.79 13.19 6.88
CA ARG A 444 2.90 12.62 6.11
C ARG A 444 2.52 12.67 4.64
N MET A 445 3.05 13.66 3.91
CA MET A 445 2.83 13.84 2.47
C MET A 445 3.61 12.83 1.64
N GLY A 446 3.37 11.55 1.90
CA GLY A 446 3.93 10.43 1.15
C GLY A 446 3.10 10.10 -0.09
N CYS A 447 3.27 8.87 -0.57
CA CYS A 447 2.53 8.34 -1.70
C CYS A 447 1.00 8.35 -1.48
N TYR A 448 0.24 8.60 -2.55
CA TYR A 448 -1.22 8.62 -2.49
C TYR A 448 -1.83 7.24 -2.16
N LEU A 449 -1.03 6.17 -2.25
CA LEU A 449 -1.40 4.80 -1.86
C LEU A 449 -0.89 4.38 -0.47
N CYS A 450 -0.38 5.29 0.35
CA CYS A 450 0.18 4.93 1.66
C CYS A 450 -0.91 4.39 2.61
N THR A 451 -0.86 3.09 2.92
CA THR A 451 -1.79 2.43 3.85
C THR A 451 -1.21 2.25 5.27
N ILE A 452 0.03 2.70 5.51
CA ILE A 452 0.73 2.53 6.80
C ILE A 452 0.27 3.58 7.81
N SER A 453 0.12 4.83 7.38
CA SER A 453 -0.25 5.96 8.23
C SER A 453 -1.71 6.35 8.07
N ASN A 454 -2.34 6.81 9.15
CA ASN A 454 -3.63 7.51 9.11
C ASN A 454 -3.43 8.96 8.63
N ASP A 455 -2.85 9.11 7.44
CA ASP A 455 -2.45 10.39 6.90
C ASP A 455 -3.67 11.22 6.48
N LYS A 456 -3.85 12.38 7.11
CA LYS A 456 -4.93 13.33 6.78
C LYS A 456 -4.54 14.33 5.69
N SER A 457 -3.28 14.31 5.23
CA SER A 457 -2.75 15.32 4.31
C SER A 457 -3.52 15.39 2.99
N MET A 458 -3.77 14.22 2.38
CA MET A 458 -4.54 14.15 1.15
C MET A 458 -5.96 14.68 1.34
N GLY A 459 -6.60 14.36 2.47
CA GLY A 459 -7.93 14.87 2.80
C GLY A 459 -7.97 16.40 2.94
N ASN A 460 -6.93 16.99 3.53
CA ASN A 460 -6.79 18.45 3.63
C ASN A 460 -6.60 19.09 2.25
N LEU A 461 -5.80 18.46 1.38
CA LEU A 461 -5.54 18.96 0.02
C LEU A 461 -6.78 18.96 -0.87
N ILE A 462 -7.79 18.12 -0.63
CA ILE A 462 -9.02 18.08 -1.46
C ILE A 462 -9.70 19.45 -1.53
N LYS A 463 -9.61 20.29 -0.49
CA LYS A 463 -10.17 21.64 -0.50
C LYS A 463 -9.52 22.54 -1.56
N THR A 464 -8.22 22.37 -1.80
CA THR A 464 -7.45 23.16 -2.76
C THR A 464 -7.31 22.47 -4.11
N PHE A 465 -7.27 21.14 -4.12
CA PHE A 465 -7.09 20.26 -5.27
C PHE A 465 -8.20 19.19 -5.26
N PRO A 466 -9.45 19.54 -5.65
CA PRO A 466 -10.57 18.60 -5.65
C PRO A 466 -10.30 17.33 -6.45
N GLU A 467 -9.47 17.41 -7.49
CA GLU A 467 -9.04 16.28 -8.31
C GLU A 467 -8.28 15.20 -7.52
N TYR A 468 -7.81 15.49 -6.29
CA TYR A 468 -7.14 14.51 -5.44
C TYR A 468 -8.09 13.58 -4.69
N GLU A 469 -9.40 13.87 -4.69
CA GLU A 469 -10.41 13.05 -4.02
C GLU A 469 -10.38 11.60 -4.51
N LYS A 470 -10.17 11.38 -5.81
CA LYS A 470 -10.09 10.03 -6.38
C LYS A 470 -9.01 9.17 -5.73
N TYR A 471 -7.84 9.74 -5.47
CA TYR A 471 -6.73 9.03 -4.83
C TYR A 471 -7.02 8.78 -3.35
N TYR A 472 -7.62 9.75 -2.66
CA TYR A 472 -8.02 9.59 -1.26
C TYR A 472 -9.04 8.46 -1.09
N ARG A 473 -10.07 8.41 -1.94
CA ARG A 473 -11.08 7.35 -1.95
C ARG A 473 -10.46 5.99 -2.31
N PHE A 474 -9.62 5.94 -3.34
CA PHE A 474 -8.97 4.68 -3.73
C PHE A 474 -8.05 4.14 -2.63
N ARG A 475 -7.32 5.02 -1.93
CA ARG A 475 -6.48 4.63 -0.78
C ARG A 475 -7.31 4.00 0.35
N ALA A 476 -8.51 4.53 0.63
CA ALA A 476 -9.40 3.97 1.63
C ALA A 476 -9.84 2.54 1.26
N ILE A 477 -10.24 2.34 -0.01
CA ILE A 477 -10.60 1.02 -0.55
C ILE A 477 -9.41 0.06 -0.46
N LEU A 478 -8.23 0.48 -0.92
CA LEU A 478 -7.01 -0.32 -0.88
C LEU A 478 -6.63 -0.70 0.56
N LYS A 479 -6.78 0.22 1.52
CA LYS A 479 -6.48 -0.06 2.93
C LYS A 479 -7.44 -1.08 3.51
N ALA A 480 -8.74 -0.92 3.29
CA ALA A 480 -9.77 -1.82 3.80
C ALA A 480 -9.55 -3.24 3.25
N ILE A 481 -9.60 -3.41 1.93
CA ILE A 481 -9.54 -4.75 1.32
C ILE A 481 -8.11 -5.33 1.39
N GLY A 482 -7.09 -4.47 1.32
CA GLY A 482 -5.69 -4.88 1.27
C GLY A 482 -5.00 -5.07 2.63
N GLN A 483 -5.65 -4.74 3.76
CA GLN A 483 -5.10 -4.93 5.12
C GLN A 483 -6.04 -5.60 6.11
N ASP A 484 -7.36 -5.42 5.97
CA ASP A 484 -8.36 -5.91 6.90
C ASP A 484 -8.97 -7.22 6.40
N ILE A 485 -8.66 -8.31 7.11
CA ILE A 485 -9.14 -9.65 6.78
C ILE A 485 -10.66 -9.76 6.84
N ARG A 486 -11.36 -8.83 7.51
CA ARG A 486 -12.82 -8.84 7.63
C ARG A 486 -13.55 -8.56 6.33
N TYR A 487 -12.88 -7.96 5.35
CA TYR A 487 -13.40 -7.85 3.97
C TYR A 487 -13.11 -9.09 3.14
N GLY A 488 -12.36 -10.05 3.68
CA GLY A 488 -12.08 -11.32 3.04
C GLY A 488 -11.22 -11.24 1.78
N GLY A 489 -10.55 -10.10 1.53
CA GLY A 489 -9.70 -9.90 0.35
C GLY A 489 -8.38 -10.69 0.38
N MET A 490 -8.04 -11.31 1.51
CA MET A 490 -6.81 -12.08 1.70
C MET A 490 -7.08 -13.57 1.75
N THR A 491 -6.14 -14.36 1.26
CA THR A 491 -6.19 -15.80 1.41
C THR A 491 -5.93 -16.19 2.87
N GLY A 492 -6.65 -17.19 3.36
CA GLY A 492 -6.49 -17.71 4.71
C GLY A 492 -5.19 -18.49 4.93
N PHE A 493 -4.32 -18.59 3.92
CA PHE A 493 -3.09 -19.39 3.98
C PHE A 493 -1.93 -18.65 3.34
N GLN A 494 -0.78 -18.69 4.00
CA GLN A 494 0.42 -18.02 3.51
C GLN A 494 1.16 -18.91 2.51
N ARG A 495 1.49 -18.34 1.36
CA ARG A 495 2.35 -19.00 0.37
C ARG A 495 3.81 -19.01 0.83
N ILE A 496 4.46 -20.17 0.74
CA ILE A 496 5.89 -20.34 1.02
C ILE A 496 6.55 -20.98 -0.22
N GLY A 497 7.29 -20.18 -0.99
CA GLY A 497 7.88 -20.66 -2.25
C GLY A 497 6.82 -20.99 -3.30
N LYS A 498 7.06 -21.99 -4.16
CA LYS A 498 6.19 -22.27 -5.32
C LYS A 498 4.94 -23.09 -4.97
N SER A 499 5.09 -24.19 -4.23
CA SER A 499 4.03 -25.20 -4.00
C SER A 499 3.67 -25.42 -2.53
N LYS A 500 4.31 -24.72 -1.59
CA LYS A 500 4.05 -24.91 -0.15
C LYS A 500 3.06 -23.88 0.37
N ILE A 501 2.12 -24.35 1.16
CA ILE A 501 1.07 -23.55 1.77
C ILE A 501 1.16 -23.71 3.29
N GLY A 502 1.31 -22.58 3.98
CA GLY A 502 1.44 -22.53 5.42
C GLY A 502 0.24 -21.85 6.08
N SER A 503 0.10 -22.09 7.38
CA SER A 503 -0.84 -21.35 8.22
C SER A 503 -0.43 -19.88 8.32
N GLY A 504 -1.38 -18.95 8.19
CA GLY A 504 -1.15 -17.51 8.34
C GLY A 504 -1.98 -16.70 7.36
N ILE A 505 -1.83 -15.38 7.41
CA ILE A 505 -2.52 -14.47 6.49
C ILE A 505 -1.74 -14.42 5.18
N GLY A 506 -2.40 -14.73 4.07
CA GLY A 506 -1.76 -14.91 2.76
C GLY A 506 -1.84 -13.71 1.83
N ASP A 507 -1.66 -13.99 0.54
CA ASP A 507 -1.75 -13.03 -0.56
C ASP A 507 -3.19 -12.53 -0.82
N LEU A 508 -3.33 -11.50 -1.63
CA LEU A 508 -4.64 -11.03 -2.09
C LEU A 508 -5.27 -12.03 -3.07
N THR A 509 -6.57 -12.27 -2.94
CA THR A 509 -7.34 -13.12 -3.87
C THR A 509 -7.42 -12.49 -5.26
N ILE A 510 -7.72 -13.29 -6.29
CA ILE A 510 -7.96 -12.75 -7.64
C ILE A 510 -9.12 -11.75 -7.63
N ASP A 511 -10.19 -12.04 -6.91
CA ASP A 511 -11.36 -11.16 -6.86
C ASP A 511 -11.13 -9.86 -6.12
N CYS A 512 -10.36 -9.89 -5.03
CA CYS A 512 -9.92 -8.67 -4.37
C CYS A 512 -9.17 -7.78 -5.36
N ARG A 513 -8.27 -8.37 -6.15
CA ARG A 513 -7.53 -7.65 -7.19
C ARG A 513 -8.47 -7.13 -8.28
N THR A 514 -9.44 -7.94 -8.73
CA THR A 514 -10.50 -7.51 -9.65
C THR A 514 -11.27 -6.31 -9.12
N HIS A 515 -11.66 -6.34 -7.84
CA HIS A 515 -12.40 -5.26 -7.19
C HIS A 515 -11.55 -3.99 -7.10
N LEU A 516 -10.26 -4.11 -6.79
CA LEU A 516 -9.32 -2.99 -6.83
C LEU A 516 -9.21 -2.41 -8.24
N LEU A 517 -9.11 -3.24 -9.29
CA LEU A 517 -9.08 -2.80 -10.69
C LEU A 517 -10.38 -2.09 -11.10
N GLN A 518 -11.53 -2.61 -10.70
CA GLN A 518 -12.83 -1.96 -10.93
C GLN A 518 -12.92 -0.62 -10.21
N ALA A 519 -12.41 -0.54 -8.97
CA ALA A 519 -12.32 0.71 -8.23
C ALA A 519 -11.38 1.71 -8.92
N MET A 520 -10.24 1.26 -9.44
CA MET A 520 -9.31 2.09 -10.23
C MET A 520 -10.00 2.64 -11.49
N ALA A 521 -10.73 1.79 -12.23
CA ALA A 521 -11.43 2.21 -13.45
C ALA A 521 -12.53 3.24 -13.13
N ARG A 522 -13.34 2.96 -12.12
CA ARG A 522 -14.43 3.84 -11.66
C ARG A 522 -13.92 5.19 -11.16
N LEU A 523 -12.82 5.20 -10.42
CA LEU A 523 -12.20 6.41 -9.88
C LEU A 523 -11.22 7.07 -10.87
N GLN A 524 -11.02 6.50 -12.06
CA GLN A 524 -10.09 6.99 -13.08
C GLN A 524 -8.67 7.19 -12.53
N ILE A 525 -8.17 6.16 -11.83
CA ILE A 525 -6.80 6.12 -11.32
C ILE A 525 -5.84 5.82 -12.48
N GLU A 526 -4.87 6.69 -12.68
CA GLU A 526 -3.85 6.55 -13.70
C GLU A 526 -2.91 5.37 -13.38
N TRP A 527 -2.72 4.49 -14.35
CA TRP A 527 -1.76 3.40 -14.27
C TRP A 527 -1.09 3.19 -15.63
N ARG A 528 0.24 3.07 -15.67
CA ARG A 528 0.99 3.04 -16.94
C ARG A 528 0.69 1.73 -17.68
N LYS A 529 0.54 1.82 -19.02
CA LYS A 529 0.23 0.67 -19.88
C LYS A 529 1.20 -0.50 -19.69
N ASN A 530 2.50 -0.21 -19.63
CA ASN A 530 3.50 -1.27 -19.39
C ASN A 530 3.33 -1.94 -18.02
N GLU A 531 2.99 -1.18 -16.97
CA GLU A 531 2.74 -1.76 -15.65
C GLU A 531 1.49 -2.64 -15.64
N ILE A 532 0.44 -2.25 -16.36
CA ILE A 532 -0.77 -3.06 -16.53
C ILE A 532 -0.41 -4.39 -17.20
N LEU A 533 0.36 -4.35 -18.29
CA LEU A 533 0.80 -5.54 -19.02
C LEU A 533 1.70 -6.43 -18.16
N THR A 534 2.69 -5.85 -17.47
CA THR A 534 3.58 -6.56 -16.55
C THR A 534 2.79 -7.21 -15.40
N ALA A 535 1.83 -6.49 -14.81
CA ALA A 535 0.96 -7.06 -13.78
C ALA A 535 0.13 -8.22 -14.32
N TYR A 536 -0.47 -8.09 -15.51
CA TYR A 536 -1.25 -9.15 -16.15
C TYR A 536 -0.41 -10.41 -16.40
N GLN A 537 0.78 -10.25 -16.98
CA GLN A 537 1.72 -11.35 -17.20
C GLN A 537 2.12 -12.03 -15.89
N MET A 538 2.37 -11.26 -14.82
CA MET A 538 2.66 -11.80 -13.50
C MET A 538 1.48 -12.58 -12.91
N VAL A 539 0.26 -12.11 -13.10
CA VAL A 539 -0.95 -12.85 -12.68
C VAL A 539 -1.06 -14.16 -13.45
N LEU A 540 -0.93 -14.16 -14.78
CA LEU A 540 -0.96 -15.39 -15.57
C LEU A 540 0.12 -16.37 -15.14
N GLN A 541 1.37 -15.92 -15.04
CA GLN A 541 2.48 -16.78 -14.62
C GLN A 541 2.27 -17.34 -13.21
N ARG A 542 1.74 -16.54 -12.29
CA ARG A 542 1.54 -16.95 -10.91
C ARG A 542 0.35 -17.88 -10.73
N GLU A 543 -0.80 -17.46 -11.22
CA GLU A 543 -2.08 -18.09 -10.92
C GLU A 543 -2.36 -19.28 -11.85
N THR A 544 -2.05 -19.17 -13.15
CA THR A 544 -2.24 -20.26 -14.11
C THR A 544 -1.33 -21.44 -13.80
N LEU A 545 -0.07 -21.20 -13.42
CA LEU A 545 0.84 -22.28 -12.97
C LEU A 545 0.43 -22.88 -11.61
N GLU A 546 -0.34 -22.14 -10.81
CA GLU A 546 -0.81 -22.60 -9.51
C GLU A 546 -2.17 -23.31 -9.59
N GLY A 547 -2.84 -23.36 -10.74
CA GLY A 547 -4.14 -24.03 -10.82
C GLY A 547 -5.35 -23.10 -10.58
N PHE A 548 -5.14 -21.78 -10.44
CA PHE A 548 -6.24 -20.83 -10.32
C PHE A 548 -6.62 -20.29 -11.70
N PRO A 549 -7.90 -20.42 -12.11
CA PRO A 549 -8.34 -19.76 -13.31
C PRO A 549 -8.26 -18.26 -13.06
N VAL A 550 -7.57 -17.54 -13.95
CA VAL A 550 -7.80 -16.10 -14.04
C VAL A 550 -9.22 -15.94 -14.58
N THR A 551 -10.09 -15.29 -13.83
CA THR A 551 -11.51 -15.16 -14.19
C THR A 551 -11.67 -14.18 -15.35
N GLU A 552 -12.73 -14.34 -16.14
CA GLU A 552 -13.08 -13.37 -17.19
C GLU A 552 -13.26 -11.97 -16.62
N ARG A 553 -13.93 -11.86 -15.46
CA ARG A 553 -14.08 -10.60 -14.71
C ARG A 553 -12.75 -9.92 -14.42
N PHE A 554 -11.72 -10.67 -14.01
CA PHE A 554 -10.39 -10.10 -13.79
C PHE A 554 -9.82 -9.53 -15.10
N ARG A 555 -9.93 -10.28 -16.20
CA ARG A 555 -9.48 -9.84 -17.53
C ARG A 555 -10.22 -8.57 -17.96
N GLU A 556 -11.54 -8.56 -17.88
CA GLU A 556 -12.35 -7.37 -18.19
C GLU A 556 -11.93 -6.17 -17.35
N ALA A 557 -11.74 -6.35 -16.03
CA ALA A 557 -11.37 -5.26 -15.13
C ALA A 557 -9.97 -4.70 -15.43
N ILE A 558 -8.98 -5.55 -15.74
CA ILE A 558 -7.63 -5.08 -16.08
C ILE A 558 -7.57 -4.44 -17.48
N TYR A 559 -8.30 -5.00 -18.46
CA TYR A 559 -8.39 -4.44 -19.80
C TYR A 559 -9.18 -3.12 -19.84
N ALA A 560 -10.14 -2.91 -18.92
CA ALA A 560 -10.87 -1.65 -18.80
C ALA A 560 -9.96 -0.45 -18.45
N LEU A 561 -8.75 -0.71 -17.93
CA LEU A 561 -7.73 0.33 -17.66
C LEU A 561 -6.86 0.66 -18.87
N LEU A 562 -6.99 -0.10 -19.97
CA LEU A 562 -6.30 0.18 -21.23
C LEU A 562 -7.22 0.96 -22.17
N ASP A 563 -6.66 1.91 -22.92
CA ASP A 563 -7.36 2.65 -23.98
C ASP A 563 -7.62 1.76 -25.22
N PHE A 564 -8.13 0.54 -25.02
CA PHE A 564 -8.45 -0.36 -26.11
C PHE A 564 -9.94 -0.22 -26.46
N ARG A 565 -10.23 0.28 -27.68
CA ARG A 565 -11.57 0.25 -28.26
C ARG A 565 -11.60 -0.87 -29.30
N PRO A 566 -12.05 -2.10 -28.97
CA PRO A 566 -12.23 -3.10 -30.01
C PRO A 566 -13.41 -2.67 -30.90
N GLY A 567 -13.14 -2.45 -32.18
CA GLY A 567 -14.17 -2.16 -33.19
C GLY A 567 -15.17 -3.31 -33.41
N PHE A 568 -14.90 -4.50 -32.85
CA PHE A 568 -15.77 -5.67 -32.90
C PHE A 568 -15.77 -6.38 -31.54
N ARG A 569 -16.78 -6.11 -30.72
CA ARG A 569 -17.03 -6.81 -29.44
C ARG A 569 -17.47 -8.27 -29.61
N GLY A 570 -17.58 -8.80 -30.83
CA GLY A 570 -18.30 -10.04 -31.10
C GLY A 570 -17.48 -11.31 -31.29
N VAL A 571 -16.30 -11.30 -31.94
CA VAL A 571 -15.69 -12.57 -32.40
C VAL A 571 -14.16 -12.62 -32.37
N LEU A 572 -13.46 -11.49 -32.51
CA LEU A 572 -11.99 -11.47 -32.69
C LEU A 572 -11.21 -10.69 -31.62
N CYS A 573 -11.91 -10.04 -30.68
CA CYS A 573 -11.31 -9.27 -29.59
C CYS A 573 -12.05 -9.52 -28.25
N HIS A 574 -12.56 -10.74 -28.06
CA HIS A 574 -13.04 -11.20 -26.76
C HIS A 574 -11.89 -11.11 -25.73
N PRO A 575 -12.11 -10.95 -24.42
CA PRO A 575 -11.06 -11.04 -23.38
C PRO A 575 -10.27 -12.37 -23.35
N ILE A 576 -10.54 -13.29 -24.28
CA ILE A 576 -9.78 -14.51 -24.61
C ILE A 576 -8.69 -14.24 -25.68
N PHE A 577 -8.76 -13.11 -26.39
CA PHE A 577 -7.80 -12.74 -27.42
C PHE A 577 -6.67 -11.94 -26.77
N ASP A 578 -5.52 -12.59 -26.61
CA ASP A 578 -4.25 -11.98 -26.26
C ASP A 578 -3.76 -11.10 -27.43
N PRO A 579 -4.04 -9.78 -27.43
CA PRO A 579 -3.75 -8.91 -28.57
C PRO A 579 -2.26 -8.56 -28.67
N PHE A 580 -1.46 -9.01 -27.68
CA PHE A 580 -0.03 -8.72 -27.57
C PHE A 580 0.84 -9.97 -27.79
N GLY A 581 0.23 -11.12 -28.10
CA GLY A 581 0.97 -12.34 -28.43
C GLY A 581 1.85 -12.85 -27.29
N THR A 582 1.44 -12.64 -26.04
CA THR A 582 2.09 -13.18 -24.83
C THR A 582 2.04 -14.71 -24.73
N GLY A 583 1.22 -15.37 -25.55
CA GLY A 583 1.35 -16.79 -25.91
C GLY A 583 0.60 -17.77 -25.02
N VAL A 584 -0.48 -17.34 -24.34
CA VAL A 584 -1.25 -18.23 -23.44
C VAL A 584 -2.60 -18.67 -23.99
N ASP A 585 -3.11 -18.04 -25.05
CA ASP A 585 -4.34 -18.44 -25.74
C ASP A 585 -4.06 -18.70 -27.24
N GLN A 586 -3.16 -19.64 -27.56
CA GLN A 586 -3.09 -20.16 -28.92
C GLN A 586 -4.30 -21.06 -29.16
N VAL A 587 -5.05 -20.79 -30.22
CA VAL A 587 -6.16 -21.63 -30.70
C VAL A 587 -5.65 -23.07 -30.79
N THR A 588 -6.11 -23.93 -29.89
CA THR A 588 -5.77 -25.35 -29.96
C THR A 588 -6.46 -25.98 -31.18
N PRO A 589 -5.95 -27.09 -31.72
CA PRO A 589 -6.66 -27.84 -32.76
C PRO A 589 -8.09 -28.21 -32.36
N GLU A 590 -8.35 -28.36 -31.05
CA GLU A 590 -9.66 -28.59 -30.47
C GLU A 590 -10.56 -27.35 -30.53
N ASP A 591 -10.02 -26.16 -30.21
CA ASP A 591 -10.76 -24.88 -30.31
C ASP A 591 -11.11 -24.54 -31.76
N ALA A 592 -10.18 -24.79 -32.69
CA ALA A 592 -10.43 -24.63 -34.12
C ALA A 592 -11.58 -25.54 -34.61
N LYS A 593 -11.66 -26.77 -34.09
CA LYS A 593 -12.76 -27.71 -34.38
C LYS A 593 -14.08 -27.28 -33.74
N ALA A 594 -14.06 -26.73 -32.53
CA ALA A 594 -15.24 -26.22 -31.84
C ALA A 594 -15.83 -24.99 -32.57
N ILE A 595 -14.97 -24.05 -32.98
CA ILE A 595 -15.34 -22.90 -33.81
C ILE A 595 -15.91 -23.38 -35.14
N GLN A 596 -15.28 -24.37 -35.79
CA GLN A 596 -15.82 -24.94 -37.04
C GLN A 596 -17.21 -25.57 -36.86
N ARG A 597 -17.48 -26.25 -35.74
CA ARG A 597 -18.81 -26.82 -35.44
C ARG A 597 -19.87 -25.73 -35.28
N ILE A 598 -19.55 -24.63 -34.61
CA ILE A 598 -20.49 -23.52 -34.41
C ILE A 598 -20.79 -22.85 -35.75
N LEU A 599 -19.75 -22.57 -36.56
CA LEU A 599 -19.90 -21.99 -37.90
C LEU A 599 -20.70 -22.89 -38.86
N THR A 600 -20.59 -24.22 -38.72
CA THR A 600 -21.38 -25.16 -39.52
C THR A 600 -22.82 -25.34 -39.01
N GLN A 601 -23.07 -25.13 -37.70
CA GLN A 601 -24.43 -25.13 -37.15
C GLN A 601 -25.22 -23.87 -37.54
N GLU A 602 -24.58 -22.69 -37.59
CA GLU A 602 -25.25 -21.48 -38.08
C GLU A 602 -25.59 -21.55 -39.58
N SER A 603 -24.82 -22.30 -40.38
CA SER A 603 -25.15 -22.53 -41.80
C SER A 603 -26.31 -23.50 -42.05
N LEU A 604 -26.84 -24.16 -41.01
CA LEU A 604 -27.99 -25.08 -41.11
C LEU A 604 -29.31 -24.43 -40.64
N VAL A 605 -29.28 -23.18 -40.17
CA VAL A 605 -30.46 -22.41 -39.74
C VAL A 605 -30.66 -21.13 -40.59
N GLY A 606 -29.94 -21.01 -41.71
CA GLY A 606 -30.11 -19.96 -42.70
C GLY A 606 -30.95 -20.39 -43.90
#